data_AF-A0A2W4KTS1-F1
#
_entry.id   AF-A0A2W4KTS1-F1
#
_cell.length_a   1.000
_cell.length_b   1.000
_cell.length_c   1.000
_cell.angle_alpha   90.00
_cell.angle_beta   90.00
_cell.angle_gamma   90.00
#
_symmetry.space_group_name_H-M   'P 1'
#
loop_
_entity.id
_entity.type
_entity.pdbx_description
1 polymer ?
#
loop_
_entity_poly.entity_id
_entity_poly.type
_entity_poly.pdbx_seq_one_letter_code
_entity_poly.pdbx_strand_id
1 'polypeptide(L)'
;MKDDASLRLFVGVPLAAPVSTRLVRWMAGGRQERPQLKWVEPQNLHLTLRFLGERPAGDVDVIRAAVGRVLNGRRAFTIAVQGVGGFPSLERARTVWAGVGSGTGELAELARVLERALLDSLPGLPPAEHAFRAHITLARARTGYVDGTRWTYVAA
;
A
#
# COMPACT_ATOMS: atom_id res chain seq x y z
N MET A 1 -10.21 -34.02 1.87
CA MET A 1 -9.29 -32.95 1.45
C MET A 1 -10.01 -31.66 1.78
N LYS A 2 -9.66 -30.99 2.88
CA LYS A 2 -10.33 -29.74 3.30
C LYS A 2 -10.07 -28.70 2.21
N ASP A 3 -11.10 -28.02 1.76
CA ASP A 3 -11.02 -26.91 0.81
C ASP A 3 -9.93 -25.93 1.28
N ASP A 4 -8.81 -25.90 0.56
CA ASP A 4 -7.71 -24.98 0.82
C ASP A 4 -8.12 -23.63 0.22
N ALA A 5 -8.92 -22.87 0.96
CA ALA A 5 -9.43 -21.59 0.51
C ALA A 5 -8.28 -20.69 0.08
N SER A 6 -8.28 -20.29 -1.20
CA SER A 6 -7.29 -19.34 -1.73
C SER A 6 -7.67 -17.92 -1.33
N LEU A 7 -6.72 -17.19 -0.79
CA LEU A 7 -6.86 -15.80 -0.35
C LEU A 7 -5.95 -14.90 -1.19
N ARG A 8 -6.41 -13.69 -1.50
CA ARG A 8 -5.56 -12.64 -2.05
C ARG A 8 -4.87 -11.90 -0.92
N LEU A 9 -3.57 -12.15 -0.75
CA LEU A 9 -2.82 -11.66 0.41
C LEU A 9 -1.86 -10.53 0.05
N PHE A 10 -1.60 -9.69 1.05
CA PHE A 10 -0.56 -8.66 1.02
C PHE A 10 -0.11 -8.36 2.46
N VAL A 11 1.08 -7.79 2.61
CA VAL A 11 1.57 -7.21 3.85
C VAL A 11 1.50 -5.69 3.74
N GLY A 12 0.84 -5.05 4.69
CA GLY A 12 0.69 -3.59 4.72
C GLY A 12 0.86 -3.01 6.10
N VAL A 13 1.18 -1.72 6.15
CA VAL A 13 1.27 -0.91 7.36
C VAL A 13 -0.06 -0.14 7.52
N PRO A 14 -0.80 -0.33 8.63
CA PRO A 14 -1.98 0.45 8.90
C PRO A 14 -1.59 1.91 9.17
N LEU A 15 -2.50 2.84 8.85
CA LEU A 15 -2.26 4.25 9.10
C LEU A 15 -2.66 4.63 10.52
N ALA A 16 -1.84 5.44 11.18
CA ALA A 16 -2.24 6.06 12.44
C ALA A 16 -3.48 6.95 12.22
N ALA A 17 -4.38 6.99 13.21
CA ALA A 17 -5.65 7.70 13.11
C ALA A 17 -5.52 9.17 12.64
N PRO A 18 -4.55 9.98 13.12
CA PRO A 18 -4.39 11.35 12.64
C PRO A 18 -4.12 11.45 11.13
N VAL A 19 -3.38 10.48 10.57
CA VAL A 19 -3.05 10.45 9.14
C VAL A 19 -4.28 10.02 8.34
N SER A 20 -4.95 8.94 8.73
CA SER A 20 -6.12 8.44 8.00
C SER A 20 -7.27 9.46 8.04
N THR A 21 -7.53 10.12 9.17
CA THR A 21 -8.56 11.18 9.28
C THR A 21 -8.32 12.32 8.30
N ARG A 22 -7.06 12.76 8.16
CA ARG A 22 -6.73 13.85 7.23
C ARG A 22 -6.86 13.45 5.78
N LEU A 23 -6.44 12.23 5.42
CA LEU A 23 -6.63 11.70 4.08
C LEU A 23 -8.11 11.55 3.74
N VAL A 24 -8.93 11.03 4.66
CA VAL A 24 -10.38 10.91 4.48
C VAL A 24 -11.03 12.27 4.24
N ARG A 25 -10.66 13.30 5.01
CA ARG A 25 -11.14 14.67 4.78
C ARG A 25 -10.78 15.18 3.38
N TRP A 26 -9.54 14.96 2.95
CA TRP A 26 -9.10 15.36 1.60
C TRP A 26 -9.86 14.58 0.51
N MET A 27 -10.04 13.27 0.68
CA MET A 27 -10.78 12.40 -0.24
C MET A 27 -12.26 12.79 -0.37
N ALA A 28 -12.87 13.40 0.65
CA ALA A 28 -14.26 13.85 0.59
C ALA A 28 -14.48 14.93 -0.50
N GLY A 29 -13.56 15.90 -0.61
CA GLY A 29 -13.59 16.90 -1.69
C GLY A 29 -13.35 16.25 -3.06
N GLY A 30 -12.36 15.35 -3.13
CA GLY A 30 -12.07 14.61 -4.37
C GLY A 30 -13.24 13.74 -4.85
N ARG A 31 -14.02 13.15 -3.94
CA ARG A 31 -15.23 12.37 -4.27
C ARG A 31 -16.28 13.22 -4.97
N GLN A 32 -16.45 14.47 -4.58
CA GLN A 32 -17.39 15.40 -5.21
C GLN A 32 -16.91 15.84 -6.60
N GLU A 33 -15.63 16.16 -6.74
CA GLU A 33 -15.06 16.63 -8.01
C GLU A 33 -14.88 15.53 -9.06
N ARG A 34 -14.74 14.28 -8.61
CA ARG A 34 -14.37 13.12 -9.44
C ARG A 34 -15.18 11.87 -9.08
N PRO A 35 -16.51 11.88 -9.33
CA PRO A 35 -17.39 10.74 -9.03
C PRO A 35 -17.11 9.51 -9.90
N GLN A 36 -16.35 9.66 -11.00
CA GLN A 36 -15.90 8.56 -11.86
C GLN A 36 -14.80 7.69 -11.24
N LEU A 37 -14.15 8.16 -10.17
CA LEU A 37 -13.15 7.38 -9.45
C LEU A 37 -13.80 6.44 -8.44
N LYS A 38 -13.25 5.23 -8.33
CA LYS A 38 -13.50 4.34 -7.21
C LYS A 38 -12.53 4.68 -6.08
N TRP A 39 -13.00 5.48 -5.15
CA TRP A 39 -12.25 5.87 -3.95
C TRP A 39 -12.14 4.70 -2.97
N VAL A 40 -11.00 4.60 -2.30
CA VAL A 40 -10.75 3.58 -1.27
C VAL A 40 -11.61 3.89 -0.05
N GLU A 41 -12.17 2.85 0.56
CA GLU A 41 -12.91 2.99 1.81
C GLU A 41 -11.96 3.32 2.97
N PRO A 42 -12.34 4.20 3.92
CA PRO A 42 -11.46 4.65 5.00
C PRO A 42 -10.74 3.54 5.75
N GLN A 43 -11.46 2.46 6.10
CA GLN A 43 -10.92 1.30 6.82
C GLN A 43 -9.89 0.49 6.01
N ASN A 44 -9.85 0.69 4.70
CA ASN A 44 -8.93 0.00 3.80
C ASN A 44 -7.70 0.86 3.46
N LEU A 45 -7.55 2.05 4.03
CA LEU A 45 -6.35 2.87 3.83
C LEU A 45 -5.15 2.24 4.54
N HIS A 46 -4.11 1.96 3.76
CA HIS A 46 -2.85 1.39 4.24
C HIS A 46 -1.71 1.73 3.29
N LEU A 47 -0.48 1.57 3.76
CA LEU A 47 0.71 1.53 2.92
C LEU A 47 1.06 0.07 2.65
N THR A 48 1.03 -0.37 1.39
CA THR A 48 1.40 -1.75 1.06
C THR A 48 2.91 -1.91 1.01
N LEU A 49 3.45 -2.92 1.72
CA LEU A 49 4.86 -3.31 1.62
C LEU A 49 5.08 -4.37 0.54
N ARG A 50 4.17 -5.36 0.47
CA ARG A 50 4.29 -6.46 -0.49
C ARG A 50 2.94 -7.10 -0.81
N PHE A 51 2.58 -7.15 -2.09
CA PHE A 51 1.48 -8.01 -2.57
C PHE A 51 1.96 -9.45 -2.73
N LEU A 52 1.16 -10.44 -2.34
CA LEU A 52 1.54 -11.87 -2.41
C LEU A 52 0.72 -12.65 -3.44
N GLY A 53 -0.28 -12.01 -4.04
CA GLY A 53 -1.19 -12.65 -4.98
C GLY A 53 -2.13 -13.63 -4.29
N GLU A 54 -2.61 -14.60 -5.05
CA GLU A 54 -3.44 -15.70 -4.55
C GLU A 54 -2.57 -16.75 -3.86
N ARG A 55 -2.92 -17.07 -2.61
CA ARG A 55 -2.17 -17.99 -1.75
C ARG A 55 -3.13 -18.84 -0.91
N PRO A 56 -2.77 -20.10 -0.61
CA PRO A 56 -3.44 -20.92 0.40
C PRO A 56 -3.68 -20.17 1.71
N ALA A 57 -4.84 -20.37 2.34
CA ALA A 57 -5.13 -19.80 3.66
C ALA A 57 -4.10 -20.28 4.72
N GLY A 58 -3.54 -21.47 4.56
CA GLY A 58 -2.49 -22.01 5.43
C GLY A 58 -1.20 -21.18 5.44
N ASP A 59 -0.95 -20.34 4.43
CA ASP A 59 0.26 -19.50 4.38
C ASP A 59 0.19 -18.32 5.36
N VAL A 60 -0.98 -17.97 5.88
CA VAL A 60 -1.15 -16.80 6.75
C VAL A 60 -0.26 -16.88 7.99
N ASP A 61 -0.13 -18.06 8.61
CA ASP A 61 0.71 -18.22 9.79
C ASP A 61 2.21 -18.18 9.45
N VAL A 62 2.59 -18.69 8.27
CA VAL A 62 3.96 -18.60 7.76
C VAL A 62 4.34 -17.14 7.49
N ILE A 63 3.45 -16.39 6.85
CA ILE A 63 3.60 -14.94 6.60
C ILE A 63 3.73 -14.19 7.93
N ARG A 64 2.86 -14.49 8.90
CA ARG A 64 2.89 -13.88 10.23
C ARG A 64 4.24 -14.13 10.93
N ALA A 65 4.74 -15.36 10.89
CA ALA A 65 6.02 -15.70 11.48
C ALA A 65 7.19 -14.98 10.78
N ALA A 66 7.17 -14.89 9.44
CA ALA A 66 8.17 -14.16 8.68
C ALA A 66 8.18 -12.66 9.03
N VAL A 67 7.00 -12.03 9.07
CA VAL A 67 6.85 -10.62 9.49
C VAL A 67 7.35 -10.43 10.92
N GLY A 68 7.00 -11.33 11.84
CA GLY A 68 7.46 -11.30 13.23
C GLY A 68 8.99 -11.30 13.35
N ARG A 69 9.68 -12.15 12.57
CA ARG A 69 11.15 -12.18 12.53
C ARG A 69 11.75 -10.87 12.00
N VAL A 70 11.14 -10.29 10.95
CA VAL A 70 11.61 -9.02 10.33
C VAL A 70 11.46 -7.83 11.29
N LEU A 71 10.43 -7.85 12.13
CA LEU A 71 10.13 -6.79 13.09
C LEU A 71 10.83 -6.97 14.44
N ASN A 72 11.31 -8.16 14.78
CA ASN A 72 11.98 -8.43 16.06
C ASN A 72 13.23 -7.53 16.22
N GLY A 73 13.30 -6.81 17.34
CA GLY A 73 14.40 -5.89 17.66
C GLY A 73 14.44 -4.61 16.81
N ARG A 74 13.50 -4.42 15.88
CA ARG A 74 13.47 -3.22 15.03
C ARG A 74 12.87 -2.04 15.78
N ARG A 75 13.54 -0.89 15.71
CA ARG A 75 13.03 0.37 16.25
C ARG A 75 11.92 0.95 15.37
N ALA A 76 10.90 1.51 16.00
CA ALA A 76 9.90 2.32 15.30
C ALA A 76 10.55 3.56 14.68
N PHE A 77 10.00 4.02 13.56
CA PHE A 77 10.42 5.21 12.84
C PHE A 77 9.20 6.00 12.36
N THR A 78 9.41 7.27 12.03
CA THR A 78 8.35 8.18 11.60
C THR A 78 8.36 8.31 10.08
N ILE A 79 7.16 8.42 9.50
CA ILE A 79 6.97 8.75 8.09
C ILE A 79 6.09 9.99 7.99
N ALA A 80 6.32 10.82 6.97
CA ALA A 80 5.41 11.92 6.64
C ALA A 80 4.72 11.63 5.30
N VAL A 81 3.39 11.68 5.27
CA VAL A 81 2.61 11.51 4.04
C VAL A 81 2.57 12.85 3.30
N GLN A 82 3.03 12.89 2.05
CA GLN A 82 3.12 14.14 1.31
C GLN A 82 2.97 13.90 -0.18
N GLY A 83 2.32 14.86 -0.85
CA GLY A 83 2.11 14.85 -2.29
C GLY A 83 0.99 13.91 -2.72
N VAL A 84 0.51 14.14 -3.93
CA VAL A 84 -0.36 13.23 -4.65
C VAL A 84 0.34 12.82 -5.93
N GLY A 85 0.19 11.55 -6.30
CA GLY A 85 0.69 11.04 -7.56
C GLY A 85 -0.28 10.06 -8.20
N GLY A 86 0.12 9.58 -9.36
CA GLY A 86 -0.63 8.61 -10.15
C GLY A 86 0.24 7.54 -10.76
N PHE A 87 -0.33 6.36 -11.01
CA PHE A 87 0.28 5.30 -11.82
C PHE A 87 -0.52 5.05 -13.10
N PRO A 88 0.12 4.86 -14.27
CA PRO A 88 1.58 4.94 -14.49
C PRO A 88 2.16 6.36 -14.34
N SER A 89 1.37 7.41 -14.59
CA SER A 89 1.74 8.79 -14.32
C SER A 89 0.53 9.56 -13.77
N LEU A 90 0.73 10.81 -13.35
CA LEU A 90 -0.36 11.63 -12.82
C LEU A 90 -1.31 12.11 -13.93
N GLU A 91 -0.79 12.39 -15.12
CA GLU A 91 -1.54 12.80 -16.32
C GLU A 91 -2.41 11.65 -16.87
N ARG A 92 -2.01 10.40 -16.57
CA ARG A 92 -2.67 9.18 -17.03
C ARG A 92 -2.79 8.19 -15.89
N ALA A 93 -3.43 8.59 -14.80
CA ALA A 93 -3.53 7.77 -13.61
C ALA A 93 -4.66 6.73 -13.74
N ARG A 94 -4.34 5.45 -13.57
CA ARG A 94 -5.28 4.39 -13.17
C ARG A 94 -5.42 4.28 -11.66
N THR A 95 -4.33 4.56 -10.95
CA THR A 95 -4.29 4.54 -9.49
C THR A 95 -3.82 5.89 -9.02
N VAL A 96 -4.54 6.47 -8.07
CA VAL A 96 -4.28 7.73 -7.40
C VAL A 96 -3.76 7.42 -6.02
N TRP A 97 -2.69 8.07 -5.59
CA TRP A 97 -2.06 7.77 -4.33
C TRP A 97 -1.51 9.01 -3.62
N ALA A 98 -1.44 8.95 -2.29
CA ALA A 98 -0.67 9.88 -1.48
C ALA A 98 0.77 9.35 -1.33
N GLY A 99 1.75 10.23 -1.49
CA GLY A 99 3.17 9.88 -1.38
C GLY A 99 3.66 9.89 0.06
N VAL A 100 4.93 9.53 0.23
CA VAL A 100 5.65 9.64 1.50
C VAL A 100 6.86 10.56 1.29
N GLY A 101 6.91 11.66 2.02
CA GLY A 101 7.95 12.69 1.93
C GLY A 101 9.18 12.42 2.80
N SER A 102 9.00 11.76 3.95
CA SER A 102 10.09 11.36 4.86
C SER A 102 9.89 9.94 5.39
N GLY A 103 10.98 9.27 5.76
CA GLY A 103 10.97 7.86 6.18
C GLY A 103 10.94 6.85 5.03
N THR A 104 11.20 7.31 3.79
CA THR A 104 11.18 6.48 2.58
C THR A 104 12.30 5.46 2.53
N GLY A 105 13.49 5.80 3.06
CA GLY A 105 14.64 4.89 3.15
C GLY A 105 14.37 3.74 4.13
N GLU A 106 13.82 4.05 5.29
CA GLU A 106 13.44 3.08 6.32
C GLU A 106 12.33 2.15 5.82
N LEU A 107 11.33 2.69 5.09
CA LEU A 107 10.31 1.88 4.43
C LEU A 107 10.89 0.99 3.34
N ALA A 108 11.80 1.50 2.51
CA ALA A 108 12.43 0.73 1.44
C ALA A 108 13.28 -0.41 2.02
N GLU A 109 14.03 -0.15 3.09
CA GLU A 109 14.79 -1.18 3.78
C GLU A 109 13.89 -2.21 4.45
N LEU A 110 12.80 -1.78 5.09
CA LEU A 110 11.80 -2.69 5.66
C LEU A 110 11.19 -3.59 4.58
N ALA A 111 10.76 -3.01 3.45
CA ALA A 111 10.21 -3.76 2.32
C ALA A 111 11.23 -4.74 1.74
N ARG A 112 12.49 -4.34 1.61
CA ARG A 112 13.58 -5.18 1.09
C ARG A 112 13.87 -6.37 2.00
N VAL A 113 13.94 -6.15 3.32
CA VAL A 113 14.16 -7.22 4.31
C VAL A 113 12.95 -8.16 4.37
N LEU A 114 11.75 -7.59 4.32
CA LEU A 114 10.51 -8.36 4.26
C LEU A 114 10.44 -9.24 3.01
N GLU A 115 10.82 -8.72 1.84
CA GLU A 115 10.84 -9.47 0.58
C GLU A 115 11.68 -10.74 0.70
N ARG A 116 12.92 -10.61 1.22
CA ARG A 116 13.80 -11.77 1.42
C ARG A 116 13.17 -12.80 2.36
N ALA A 117 12.69 -12.35 3.52
CA ALA A 117 12.10 -13.25 4.49
C ALA A 117 10.86 -13.99 3.95
N LEU A 118 10.05 -13.34 3.11
CA LEU A 118 8.89 -13.95 2.48
C LEU A 118 9.29 -14.96 1.39
N LEU A 119 10.24 -14.60 0.50
CA LEU A 119 10.74 -15.51 -0.53
C LEU A 119 11.37 -16.78 0.08
N ASP A 120 12.12 -16.63 1.18
CA ASP A 120 12.73 -17.75 1.89
C ASP A 120 11.68 -18.66 2.58
N SER A 121 10.53 -18.09 2.97
CA SER A 121 9.52 -18.81 3.77
C SER A 121 8.37 -19.38 2.95
N LEU A 122 8.12 -18.87 1.74
CA LEU A 122 6.93 -19.19 0.94
C LEU A 122 7.33 -19.83 -0.40
N PRO A 123 7.24 -21.16 -0.51
CA PRO A 123 7.45 -21.84 -1.77
C PRO A 123 6.56 -21.29 -2.88
N GLY A 124 7.16 -21.06 -4.05
CA GLY A 124 6.47 -20.58 -5.25
C GLY A 124 6.05 -19.10 -5.21
N LEU A 125 6.46 -18.31 -4.22
CA LEU A 125 6.29 -16.86 -4.27
C LEU A 125 7.30 -16.27 -5.28
N PRO A 126 6.85 -15.64 -6.39
CA PRO A 126 7.76 -14.97 -7.30
C PRO A 126 8.29 -13.67 -6.69
N PRO A 127 9.49 -13.19 -7.06
CA PRO A 127 9.99 -11.86 -6.68
C PRO A 127 9.01 -10.75 -7.07
N ALA A 128 9.05 -9.62 -6.36
CA ALA A 128 8.23 -8.47 -6.69
C ALA A 128 8.50 -7.97 -8.12
N GLU A 129 7.44 -7.84 -8.92
CA GLU A 129 7.54 -7.41 -10.33
C GLU A 129 8.03 -5.97 -10.49
N HIS A 130 7.84 -5.14 -9.47
CA HIS A 130 8.15 -3.73 -9.50
C HIS A 130 8.94 -3.32 -8.26
N ALA A 131 9.83 -2.34 -8.45
CA ALA A 131 10.53 -1.71 -7.35
C ALA A 131 9.54 -1.12 -6.34
N PHE A 132 9.85 -1.25 -5.04
CA PHE A 132 9.04 -0.70 -3.98
C PHE A 132 8.95 0.82 -4.10
N ARG A 133 7.71 1.34 -4.06
CA ARG A 133 7.42 2.77 -4.01
C ARG A 133 6.47 3.02 -2.85
N ALA A 134 6.91 3.76 -1.84
CA ALA A 134 6.09 4.07 -0.68
C ALA A 134 4.92 4.98 -1.07
N HIS A 135 3.70 4.45 -0.96
CA HIS A 135 2.48 5.19 -1.29
C HIS A 135 1.26 4.61 -0.57
N ILE A 136 0.22 5.43 -0.44
CA ILE A 136 -1.10 5.04 0.07
C ILE A 136 -2.09 5.20 -1.08
N THR A 137 -2.72 4.11 -1.51
CA THR A 137 -3.73 4.19 -2.58
C THR A 137 -4.99 4.92 -2.07
N LEU A 138 -5.39 5.97 -2.77
CA LEU A 138 -6.57 6.78 -2.42
C LEU A 138 -7.76 6.47 -3.33
N ALA A 139 -7.50 6.24 -4.62
CA ALA A 139 -8.54 5.95 -5.59
C ALA A 139 -8.02 5.18 -6.79
N ARG A 140 -8.94 4.58 -7.54
CA ARG A 140 -8.67 3.91 -8.82
C ARG A 140 -9.67 4.38 -9.87
N ALA A 141 -9.22 4.54 -11.10
CA ALA A 141 -10.12 4.81 -12.23
C ALA A 141 -11.04 3.60 -12.46
N ARG A 142 -12.34 3.84 -12.70
CA ARG A 142 -13.29 2.76 -13.05
C ARG A 142 -13.03 2.23 -14.45
N THR A 143 -12.71 3.12 -15.40
CA THR A 143 -12.35 2.81 -16.79
C THR A 143 -11.27 3.80 -17.26
N GLY A 144 -10.43 3.38 -18.20
CA GLY A 144 -9.43 4.26 -18.82
C GLY A 144 -8.38 4.84 -17.87
N TYR A 145 -8.04 6.11 -18.09
CA TYR A 145 -7.10 6.90 -17.29
C TYR A 145 -7.78 8.19 -16.84
N VAL A 146 -7.34 8.77 -15.72
CA VAL A 146 -7.72 10.13 -15.30
C VAL A 146 -6.51 11.05 -15.26
N ASP A 147 -6.73 12.31 -15.59
CA ASP A 147 -5.73 13.38 -15.37
C ASP A 147 -5.84 13.90 -13.94
N GLY A 148 -4.78 13.71 -13.17
CA GLY A 148 -4.63 14.15 -11.78
C GLY A 148 -3.73 15.36 -11.59
N THR A 149 -3.30 16.06 -12.65
CA THR A 149 -2.30 17.15 -12.57
C THR A 149 -2.69 18.31 -11.66
N ARG A 150 -3.97 18.47 -11.32
CA ARG A 150 -4.47 19.50 -10.39
C ARG A 150 -4.49 19.07 -8.92
N TRP A 151 -3.99 17.89 -8.59
CA TRP A 151 -4.08 17.34 -7.23
C TRP A 151 -2.87 17.74 -6.38
N THR A 152 -3.15 18.34 -5.22
CA THR A 152 -2.13 18.62 -4.21
C THR A 152 -2.60 18.10 -2.85
N TYR A 153 -1.67 17.49 -2.11
CA TYR A 153 -1.86 17.09 -0.73
C TYR A 153 -0.56 17.38 0.02
N VAL A 154 -0.66 18.08 1.14
CA VAL A 154 0.46 18.34 2.04
C VAL A 154 -0.01 17.99 3.44
N ALA A 155 0.59 16.98 4.07
CA ALA A 155 0.40 16.79 5.49
C ALA A 155 1.31 17.79 6.23
N ALA A 156 0.74 18.91 6.65
CA ALA A 156 1.31 19.77 7.70
C ALA A 156 1.28 19.06 9.05
#